data_AF-A0A3M2T3E0-F1
#
_entry.id   AF-A0A3M2T3E0-F1
#
_cell.length_a   1.000
_cell.length_b   1.000
_cell.length_c   1.000
_cell.angle_alpha   90.00
_cell.angle_beta   90.00
_cell.angle_gamma   90.00
#
_symmetry.space_group_name_H-M   'P 1'
#
loop_
_entity.id
_entity.type
_entity.pdbx_description
1 polymer ?
#
loop_
_entity_poly.entity_id
_entity_poly.type
_entity_poly.pdbx_seq_one_letter_code
_entity_poly.pdbx_strand_id
1 'polypeptide(L)'
;MGFSPGQNAHRYGTNATYIYEYSRGLAGVDILQDILFSRIIYSSIIIVALVVFCGRVAQISHAHLRRINSLGASRKQQTFWSVESSPLWANLKKHVLYAPLGRKRHNREIQLSSAVNMGTVPSRFQATLVVLYVASQIAYCSYLDYAINEKAALFAELRGRSGMLAVLNMVPLFVLAGRNNPLIPLLHISFDTYNLLHRWLGRIVVLESVVHTAAWAVNACDEQDFAHMLERIRTTPFFIWGLLGATAMVLLSLHSPSPVRHAFYETFLHVHQLAAFAAFLGVYMHLHTDQLPQLSWITALAVIWGLERTARFARLLYLNVSLRNGATKAVVEALPGEACRVTFHLPKRVHVEPGSHVYVYLPSISLWMSHPFSVAWAEPSGIAAPTTDHSHPRSPSTLEKQPVLDLDPYLTPSPRSQITLLITARQGMTRTLYNRALHSAGGTLHTTGCLEGPYPSSMPTNHASYGTAILFSAGAGITHHMLTVRHLLHLTATERSSTRQIVLVWSVRSSDHLCWVQSFMDQILRLPSRRDVLVIKLFISKPRSSRDIVSPSSTVQMFPGRCRPGVVLDEVLQSRVGASLVSVCGPGAFADEVRGAARGWIGHGAVVDFVEEAFTW
;
A
#
# COMPACT_ATOMS: atom_id res chain seq x y z
N MET A 1 -37.94 7.73 27.49
CA MET A 1 -38.96 8.67 27.98
C MET A 1 -39.57 9.36 26.77
N GLY A 2 -40.90 9.39 26.69
CA GLY A 2 -41.67 9.49 25.45
C GLY A 2 -41.46 10.77 24.64
N PHE A 3 -41.42 10.61 23.31
CA PHE A 3 -41.58 11.70 22.36
C PHE A 3 -43.08 11.97 22.18
N SER A 4 -43.52 13.15 22.59
CA SER A 4 -44.80 13.73 22.21
C SER A 4 -44.62 14.42 20.85
N PRO A 5 -45.46 14.16 19.82
CA PRO A 5 -45.37 14.88 18.56
C PRO A 5 -46.01 16.25 18.73
N GLY A 6 -45.17 17.26 18.99
CA GLY A 6 -45.55 18.67 19.01
C GLY A 6 -45.83 19.16 17.59
N GLN A 7 -47.09 19.53 17.36
CA GLN A 7 -47.59 20.27 16.22
C GLN A 7 -46.74 21.52 15.96
N ASN A 8 -46.09 21.60 14.81
CA ASN A 8 -45.72 22.86 14.16
C ASN A 8 -45.85 22.68 12.65
N ALA A 9 -47.10 22.50 12.21
CA ALA A 9 -47.47 22.63 10.81
C ALA A 9 -47.53 24.13 10.48
N HIS A 10 -46.44 24.67 9.93
CA HIS A 10 -46.53 25.92 9.17
C HIS A 10 -47.46 25.66 7.99
N ARG A 11 -48.71 26.15 8.08
CA ARG A 11 -49.66 26.20 6.97
C ARG A 11 -49.10 27.14 5.89
N TYR A 12 -48.48 26.55 4.87
CA TYR A 12 -48.30 27.19 3.57
C TYR A 12 -49.35 26.63 2.59
N GLY A 13 -49.75 27.47 1.63
CA GLY A 13 -51.02 27.42 0.89
C GLY A 13 -51.39 26.12 0.16
N THR A 14 -52.69 26.00 -0.06
CA THR A 14 -53.50 24.87 -0.57
C THR A 14 -53.25 24.43 -2.02
N ASN A 15 -52.02 24.49 -2.52
CA ASN A 15 -51.64 24.03 -3.88
C ASN A 15 -50.41 23.10 -3.88
N ALA A 16 -50.15 22.38 -2.79
CA ALA A 16 -49.13 21.33 -2.78
C ALA A 16 -49.72 20.04 -3.40
N THR A 17 -49.18 19.58 -4.53
CA THR A 17 -49.43 18.22 -5.03
C THR A 17 -48.96 17.20 -3.98
N TYR A 18 -49.59 16.03 -3.90
CA TYR A 18 -49.18 14.97 -2.94
C TYR A 18 -47.69 14.57 -3.09
N ILE A 19 -47.08 14.87 -4.23
CA ILE A 19 -45.67 14.64 -4.56
C ILE A 19 -44.73 15.63 -3.83
N TYR A 20 -45.22 16.82 -3.43
CA TYR A 20 -44.44 17.82 -2.69
C TYR A 20 -43.86 17.26 -1.39
N GLU A 21 -44.60 16.39 -0.70
CA GLU A 21 -44.12 15.72 0.51
C GLU A 21 -42.95 14.77 0.22
N TYR A 22 -42.89 14.19 -0.98
CA TYR A 22 -41.86 13.22 -1.39
C TYR A 22 -40.62 13.86 -2.04
N SER A 23 -40.66 15.15 -2.37
CA SER A 23 -39.55 15.88 -3.01
C SER A 23 -38.66 16.66 -2.03
N ARG A 24 -39.05 16.74 -0.74
CA ARG A 24 -38.32 17.44 0.32
C ARG A 24 -38.32 16.66 1.64
N GLY A 25 -37.24 16.79 2.41
CA GLY A 25 -37.15 16.21 3.75
C GLY A 25 -37.09 14.68 3.75
N LEU A 26 -37.56 14.08 4.85
CA LEU A 26 -37.55 12.63 5.08
C LEU A 26 -38.90 11.95 4.81
N ALA A 27 -39.89 12.69 4.28
CA ALA A 27 -41.17 12.09 3.94
C ALA A 27 -41.03 11.09 2.77
N GLY A 28 -41.70 9.93 2.92
CA GLY A 28 -41.55 8.75 2.08
C GLY A 28 -40.24 7.98 2.23
N VAL A 29 -39.34 8.38 3.13
CA VAL A 29 -38.14 7.61 3.44
C VAL A 29 -38.44 6.65 4.58
N ASP A 30 -38.16 5.36 4.39
CA ASP A 30 -38.23 4.37 5.48
C ASP A 30 -36.93 4.37 6.30
N ILE A 31 -36.92 5.30 7.26
CA ILE A 31 -35.84 5.55 8.21
C ILE A 31 -35.54 4.31 9.08
N LEU A 32 -36.55 3.53 9.46
CA LEU A 32 -36.36 2.41 10.39
C LEU A 32 -35.55 1.31 9.74
N GLN A 33 -35.92 0.93 8.51
CA GLN A 33 -35.18 -0.05 7.76
C GLN A 33 -33.80 0.48 7.32
N ASP A 34 -33.67 1.80 7.13
CA ASP A 34 -32.43 2.46 6.73
C ASP A 34 -31.39 2.34 7.86
N ILE A 35 -31.85 2.58 9.09
CA ILE A 35 -31.07 2.35 10.30
C ILE A 35 -30.75 0.87 10.48
N LEU A 36 -31.70 -0.04 10.21
CA LEU A 36 -31.45 -1.47 10.30
C LEU A 36 -30.35 -1.93 9.33
N PHE A 37 -30.42 -1.55 8.05
CA PHE A 37 -29.41 -1.90 7.06
C PHE A 37 -28.05 -1.29 7.42
N SER A 38 -28.03 -0.03 7.86
CA SER A 38 -26.80 0.60 8.36
C SER A 38 -26.19 -0.20 9.51
N ARG A 39 -27.03 -0.70 10.43
CA ARG A 39 -26.61 -1.55 11.56
C ARG A 39 -26.03 -2.88 11.12
N ILE A 40 -26.67 -3.52 10.15
CA ILE A 40 -26.19 -4.78 9.58
C ILE A 40 -24.84 -4.57 8.88
N ILE A 41 -24.71 -3.52 8.06
CA ILE A 41 -23.48 -3.21 7.32
C ILE A 41 -22.33 -2.96 8.29
N TYR A 42 -22.44 -2.02 9.24
CA TYR A 42 -21.31 -1.73 10.12
C TYR A 42 -20.96 -2.94 11.00
N SER A 43 -21.96 -3.70 11.48
CA SER A 43 -21.72 -4.89 12.30
C SER A 43 -21.01 -5.97 11.49
N SER A 44 -21.40 -6.18 10.23
CA SER A 44 -20.74 -7.13 9.33
C SER A 44 -19.28 -6.74 9.04
N ILE A 45 -19.00 -5.46 8.82
CA ILE A 45 -17.63 -4.94 8.61
C ILE A 45 -16.79 -5.16 9.87
N ILE A 46 -17.34 -4.87 11.05
CA ILE A 46 -16.65 -5.09 12.34
C ILE A 46 -16.35 -6.58 12.54
N ILE A 47 -17.31 -7.46 12.28
CA ILE A 47 -17.12 -8.92 12.38
C ILE A 47 -15.99 -9.38 11.43
N VAL A 48 -16.01 -8.94 10.17
CA VAL A 48 -14.95 -9.26 9.21
C VAL A 48 -13.59 -8.75 9.69
N ALA A 49 -13.54 -7.51 10.19
CA ALA A 49 -12.32 -6.93 10.74
C ALA A 49 -11.80 -7.73 11.96
N LEU A 50 -12.69 -8.18 12.85
CA LEU A 50 -12.35 -9.02 14.00
C LEU A 50 -11.84 -10.40 13.58
N VAL A 51 -12.48 -11.05 12.60
CA VAL A 51 -12.02 -12.34 12.07
C VAL A 51 -10.61 -12.20 11.47
N VAL A 52 -10.37 -11.14 10.71
CA VAL A 52 -9.05 -10.85 10.15
C VAL A 52 -8.05 -10.59 11.28
N PHE A 53 -8.40 -9.77 12.28
CA PHE A 53 -7.54 -9.48 13.43
C PHE A 53 -7.17 -10.76 14.19
N CYS A 54 -8.14 -11.60 14.56
CA CYS A 54 -7.88 -12.88 15.23
C CYS A 54 -7.00 -13.80 14.38
N GLY A 55 -7.25 -13.87 13.06
CA GLY A 55 -6.41 -14.63 12.14
C GLY A 55 -4.96 -14.13 12.10
N ARG A 56 -4.75 -12.81 12.19
CA ARG A 56 -3.43 -12.18 12.22
C ARG A 56 -2.71 -12.41 13.53
N VAL A 57 -3.40 -12.26 14.66
CA VAL A 57 -2.86 -12.61 15.98
C VAL A 57 -2.40 -14.07 15.98
N ALA A 58 -3.24 -14.99 15.49
CA ALA A 58 -2.87 -16.40 15.38
C ALA A 58 -1.62 -16.63 14.51
N GLN A 59 -1.50 -15.96 13.36
CA GLN A 59 -0.32 -16.04 12.50
C GLN A 59 0.95 -15.53 13.18
N ILE A 60 0.87 -14.39 13.87
CA ILE A 60 1.99 -13.78 14.59
C ILE A 60 2.42 -14.68 15.76
N SER A 61 1.46 -15.17 16.54
CA SER A 61 1.71 -16.12 17.63
C SER A 61 2.38 -17.40 17.10
N HIS A 62 1.91 -17.94 15.97
CA HIS A 62 2.50 -19.11 15.33
C HIS A 62 3.95 -18.86 14.88
N ALA A 63 4.21 -17.71 14.24
CA ALA A 63 5.57 -17.33 13.84
C ALA A 63 6.48 -17.10 15.05
N HIS A 64 5.95 -16.55 16.14
CA HIS A 64 6.69 -16.34 17.38
C HIS A 64 7.04 -17.66 18.07
N LEU A 65 6.09 -18.59 18.19
CA LEU A 65 6.32 -19.95 18.71
C LEU A 65 7.35 -20.70 17.86
N ARG A 66 7.24 -20.61 16.53
CA ARG A 66 8.23 -21.19 15.61
C ARG A 66 9.63 -20.63 15.85
N ARG A 67 9.74 -19.30 16.05
CA ARG A 67 11.01 -18.64 16.36
C ARG A 67 11.59 -19.16 17.67
N ILE A 68 10.81 -19.16 18.76
CA ILE A 68 11.26 -19.60 20.08
C ILE A 68 11.74 -21.05 20.04
N ASN A 69 10.94 -21.94 19.46
CA ASN A 69 11.27 -23.37 19.40
C ASN A 69 12.45 -23.68 18.47
N SER A 70 12.79 -22.75 17.57
CA SER A 70 13.88 -22.92 16.60
C SER A 70 15.11 -22.05 16.90
N LEU A 71 15.09 -21.25 17.98
CA LEU A 71 16.25 -20.51 18.48
C LEU A 71 17.31 -21.53 18.95
N GLY A 72 18.55 -21.38 18.50
CA GLY A 72 19.62 -22.36 18.77
C GLY A 72 19.43 -23.76 18.17
N ALA A 73 18.28 -24.07 17.55
CA ALA A 73 18.03 -25.38 16.96
C ALA A 73 18.95 -25.65 15.77
N SER A 74 19.45 -26.89 15.70
CA SER A 74 20.20 -27.43 14.57
C SER A 74 19.31 -27.61 13.33
N ARG A 75 19.92 -27.79 12.14
CA ARG A 75 19.19 -28.01 10.89
C ARG A 75 18.21 -29.18 10.98
N LYS A 76 18.57 -30.27 11.67
CA LYS A 76 17.73 -31.46 11.87
C LYS A 76 16.54 -31.18 12.81
N GLN A 77 16.74 -30.41 13.87
CA GLN A 77 15.68 -30.09 14.85
C GLN A 77 14.58 -29.20 14.25
N GLN A 78 14.91 -28.37 13.24
CA GLN A 78 13.91 -27.55 12.56
C GLN A 78 12.99 -28.34 11.60
N THR A 79 13.21 -29.65 11.41
CA THR A 79 12.40 -30.49 10.50
C THR A 79 10.92 -30.50 10.89
N PHE A 80 10.59 -30.39 12.18
CA PHE A 80 9.20 -30.28 12.62
C PHE A 80 8.46 -29.11 11.94
N TRP A 81 9.13 -27.98 11.77
CA TRP A 81 8.57 -26.78 11.14
C TRP A 81 8.72 -26.76 9.61
N SER A 82 9.37 -27.76 9.01
CA SER A 82 9.53 -27.84 7.56
C SER A 82 8.38 -28.57 6.86
N VAL A 83 7.55 -29.28 7.64
CA VAL A 83 6.44 -30.11 7.16
C VAL A 83 5.08 -29.46 7.46
N GLU A 84 4.28 -29.23 6.42
CA GLU A 84 2.92 -28.71 6.56
C GLU A 84 1.98 -29.87 6.91
N SER A 85 1.46 -29.89 8.13
CA SER A 85 0.58 -30.96 8.63
C SER A 85 -0.90 -30.72 8.33
N SER A 86 -1.31 -29.46 8.09
CA SER A 86 -2.72 -29.11 7.88
C SER A 86 -3.06 -29.00 6.39
N PRO A 87 -3.81 -29.95 5.80
CA PRO A 87 -4.23 -29.86 4.41
C PRO A 87 -5.22 -28.71 4.20
N LEU A 88 -6.04 -28.39 5.20
CA LEU A 88 -6.98 -27.26 5.16
C LEU A 88 -6.23 -25.93 5.02
N TRP A 89 -5.19 -25.73 5.84
CA TRP A 89 -4.39 -24.50 5.79
C TRP A 89 -3.61 -24.38 4.47
N ALA A 90 -3.03 -25.48 4.00
CA ALA A 90 -2.36 -25.52 2.70
C ALA A 90 -3.31 -25.16 1.55
N ASN A 91 -4.51 -25.74 1.55
CA ASN A 91 -5.53 -25.46 0.53
C ASN A 91 -6.02 -24.01 0.58
N LEU A 92 -6.25 -23.47 1.78
CA LEU A 92 -6.64 -22.07 1.96
C LEU A 92 -5.56 -21.11 1.42
N LYS A 93 -4.28 -21.34 1.77
CA LYS A 93 -3.15 -20.56 1.24
C LYS A 93 -3.07 -20.63 -0.28
N LYS A 94 -3.11 -21.85 -0.84
CA LYS A 94 -2.91 -22.12 -2.26
C LYS A 94 -4.02 -21.59 -3.16
N HIS A 95 -5.27 -21.71 -2.71
CA HIS A 95 -6.46 -21.48 -3.53
C HIS A 95 -7.21 -20.19 -3.22
N VAL A 96 -6.97 -19.55 -2.07
CA VAL A 96 -7.68 -18.33 -1.64
C VAL A 96 -6.71 -17.18 -1.37
N LEU A 97 -5.75 -17.35 -0.44
CA LEU A 97 -4.91 -16.24 0.03
C LEU A 97 -3.88 -15.78 -1.01
N TYR A 98 -3.11 -16.72 -1.57
CA TYR A 98 -2.06 -16.40 -2.55
C TYR A 98 -2.54 -16.52 -3.99
N ALA A 99 -3.75 -17.01 -4.20
CA ALA A 99 -4.28 -17.26 -5.52
C ALA A 99 -4.66 -15.94 -6.23
N PRO A 100 -4.18 -15.72 -7.47
CA PRO A 100 -4.72 -14.68 -8.33
C PRO A 100 -6.18 -14.98 -8.66
N LEU A 101 -6.96 -13.95 -8.99
CA LEU A 101 -8.34 -14.13 -9.46
C LEU A 101 -8.40 -15.07 -10.66
N GLY A 102 -7.52 -14.85 -11.65
CA GLY A 102 -7.35 -15.71 -12.82
C GLY A 102 -6.33 -16.85 -12.62
N ARG A 103 -5.67 -17.27 -13.70
CA ARG A 103 -4.66 -18.36 -13.67
C ARG A 103 -3.30 -17.94 -13.14
N LYS A 104 -2.76 -16.81 -13.62
CA LYS A 104 -1.41 -16.31 -13.26
C LYS A 104 -1.35 -14.84 -12.85
N ARG A 105 -2.31 -14.01 -13.27
CA ARG A 105 -2.20 -12.55 -13.18
C ARG A 105 -2.73 -12.03 -11.85
N HIS A 106 -1.89 -11.33 -11.09
CA HIS A 106 -2.29 -10.56 -9.92
C HIS A 106 -1.71 -9.15 -9.98
N ASN A 107 -0.39 -9.04 -10.15
CA ASN A 107 0.31 -7.76 -10.06
C ASN A 107 0.70 -7.15 -11.42
N ARG A 108 0.40 -7.86 -12.52
CA ARG A 108 0.48 -7.27 -13.86
C ARG A 108 -0.79 -6.49 -14.16
N GLU A 109 -0.60 -5.21 -14.48
CA GLU A 109 -1.64 -4.31 -14.97
C GLU A 109 -2.40 -4.85 -16.19
N ILE A 110 -3.74 -4.74 -16.17
CA ILE A 110 -4.59 -5.09 -17.31
C ILE A 110 -4.50 -3.97 -18.36
N GLN A 111 -3.83 -4.22 -19.47
CA GLN A 111 -3.89 -3.34 -20.64
C GLN A 111 -5.09 -3.75 -21.50
N LEU A 112 -6.13 -2.91 -21.56
CA LEU A 112 -7.25 -3.05 -22.50
C LEU A 112 -6.87 -2.56 -23.91
N SER A 113 -5.93 -1.60 -23.99
CA SER A 113 -5.31 -1.14 -25.23
C SER A 113 -3.90 -0.61 -24.93
N SER A 114 -3.15 -0.20 -25.96
CA SER A 114 -1.84 0.46 -25.79
C SER A 114 -1.92 1.74 -24.95
N ALA A 115 -3.09 2.37 -24.87
CA ALA A 115 -3.35 3.60 -24.11
C ALA A 115 -4.20 3.38 -22.83
N VAL A 116 -4.92 2.27 -22.72
CA VAL A 116 -5.85 2.02 -21.61
C VAL A 116 -5.35 0.90 -20.71
N ASN A 117 -5.03 1.27 -19.48
CA ASN A 117 -4.63 0.38 -18.40
C ASN A 117 -5.74 0.36 -17.32
N MET A 118 -6.05 -0.81 -16.77
CA MET A 118 -7.10 -1.05 -15.76
C MET A 118 -6.54 -1.55 -14.43
N GLY A 119 -5.28 -1.22 -14.11
CA GLY A 119 -4.67 -1.48 -12.81
C GLY A 119 -4.45 -2.97 -12.50
N THR A 120 -4.12 -3.27 -11.23
CA THR A 120 -3.81 -4.61 -10.73
C THR A 120 -5.08 -5.43 -10.41
N VAL A 121 -4.96 -6.75 -10.52
CA VAL A 121 -6.06 -7.69 -10.30
C VAL A 121 -6.08 -8.13 -8.83
N PRO A 122 -7.20 -8.00 -8.11
CA PRO A 122 -7.27 -8.45 -6.72
C PRO A 122 -6.93 -9.94 -6.58
N SER A 123 -6.44 -10.33 -5.40
CA SER A 123 -6.40 -11.76 -5.03
C SER A 123 -7.83 -12.30 -4.94
N ARG A 124 -8.01 -13.62 -4.94
CA ARG A 124 -9.36 -14.21 -4.79
C ARG A 124 -10.01 -13.77 -3.49
N PHE A 125 -9.27 -13.76 -2.40
CA PHE A 125 -9.76 -13.26 -1.11
C PHE A 125 -10.27 -11.81 -1.21
N GLN A 126 -9.46 -10.90 -1.76
CA GLN A 126 -9.85 -9.50 -1.96
C GLN A 126 -11.06 -9.36 -2.89
N ALA A 127 -11.11 -10.13 -3.98
CA ALA A 127 -12.20 -10.12 -4.93
C ALA A 127 -13.51 -10.63 -4.30
N THR A 128 -13.46 -11.72 -3.54
CA THR A 128 -14.63 -12.24 -2.81
C THR A 128 -15.18 -11.19 -1.84
N LEU A 129 -14.32 -10.53 -1.05
CA LEU A 129 -14.75 -9.47 -0.14
C LEU A 129 -15.41 -8.31 -0.88
N VAL A 130 -14.79 -7.83 -1.96
CA VAL A 130 -15.32 -6.73 -2.77
C VAL A 130 -16.66 -7.11 -3.43
N VAL A 131 -16.76 -8.31 -4.01
CA VAL A 131 -17.99 -8.76 -4.68
C VAL A 131 -19.14 -8.91 -3.69
N LEU A 132 -18.89 -9.53 -2.53
CA LEU A 132 -19.90 -9.67 -1.49
C LEU A 132 -20.37 -8.30 -0.99
N TYR A 133 -19.45 -7.35 -0.81
CA TYR A 133 -19.78 -6.00 -0.38
C TYR A 133 -20.57 -5.22 -1.44
N VAL A 134 -20.15 -5.24 -2.70
CA VAL A 134 -20.88 -4.60 -3.80
C VAL A 134 -22.28 -5.20 -3.95
N ALA A 135 -22.40 -6.54 -3.87
CA ALA A 135 -23.68 -7.22 -3.93
C ALA A 135 -24.59 -6.81 -2.76
N SER A 136 -24.06 -6.69 -1.54
CA SER A 136 -24.86 -6.22 -0.41
C SER A 136 -25.32 -4.77 -0.58
N GLN A 137 -24.47 -3.88 -1.10
CA GLN A 137 -24.86 -2.48 -1.37
C GLN A 137 -25.99 -2.40 -2.41
N ILE A 138 -25.90 -3.17 -3.49
CA ILE A 138 -26.96 -3.24 -4.51
C ILE A 138 -28.25 -3.79 -3.88
N ALA A 139 -28.16 -4.89 -3.14
CA ALA A 139 -29.31 -5.51 -2.49
C ALA A 139 -30.04 -4.52 -1.56
N TYR A 140 -29.33 -3.86 -0.66
CA TYR A 140 -29.92 -2.88 0.26
C TYR A 140 -30.48 -1.65 -0.43
N CYS A 141 -29.85 -1.18 -1.51
CA CYS A 141 -30.35 -0.05 -2.29
C CYS A 141 -31.63 -0.43 -3.08
N SER A 142 -31.74 -1.69 -3.52
CA SER A 142 -32.88 -2.20 -4.30
C SER A 142 -34.04 -2.76 -3.47
N TYR A 143 -33.83 -2.96 -2.16
CA TYR A 143 -34.85 -3.40 -1.22
C TYR A 143 -35.76 -2.21 -0.89
N LEU A 144 -36.90 -2.14 -1.59
CA LEU A 144 -37.89 -1.07 -1.49
C LEU A 144 -39.28 -1.68 -1.27
N ASP A 145 -40.21 -0.91 -0.73
CA ASP A 145 -41.60 -1.34 -0.55
C ASP A 145 -42.41 -1.19 -1.84
N TYR A 146 -42.31 -2.21 -2.70
CA TYR A 146 -43.10 -2.28 -3.94
C TYR A 146 -44.60 -2.49 -3.71
N ALA A 147 -45.05 -2.80 -2.48
CA ALA A 147 -46.46 -3.06 -2.20
C ALA A 147 -47.30 -1.78 -2.14
N ILE A 148 -46.67 -0.64 -1.83
CA ILE A 148 -47.33 0.69 -1.81
C ILE A 148 -47.85 1.06 -3.21
N ASN A 149 -47.20 0.56 -4.27
CA ASN A 149 -47.56 0.80 -5.69
C ASN A 149 -47.67 2.30 -6.07
N GLU A 150 -46.97 3.17 -5.34
CA GLU A 150 -46.89 4.61 -5.62
C GLU A 150 -45.48 4.99 -6.07
N LYS A 151 -45.37 5.53 -7.29
CA LYS A 151 -44.08 5.89 -7.89
C LYS A 151 -43.31 6.88 -7.01
N ALA A 152 -43.96 7.94 -6.53
CA ALA A 152 -43.32 8.99 -5.75
C ALA A 152 -42.76 8.48 -4.42
N ALA A 153 -43.50 7.57 -3.76
CA ALA A 153 -43.06 6.91 -2.53
C ALA A 153 -41.84 6.02 -2.77
N LEU A 154 -41.86 5.21 -3.85
CA LEU A 154 -40.76 4.30 -4.20
C LEU A 154 -39.45 5.06 -4.47
N PHE A 155 -39.52 6.17 -5.22
CA PHE A 155 -38.34 7.02 -5.48
C PHE A 155 -37.89 7.80 -4.25
N ALA A 156 -38.79 8.17 -3.34
CA ALA A 156 -38.42 8.78 -2.07
C ALA A 156 -37.66 7.80 -1.19
N GLU A 157 -38.08 6.54 -1.15
CA GLU A 157 -37.38 5.48 -0.42
C GLU A 157 -36.00 5.21 -1.03
N LEU A 158 -35.91 5.04 -2.36
CA LEU A 158 -34.65 4.86 -3.07
C LEU A 158 -33.67 6.02 -2.83
N ARG A 159 -34.18 7.27 -2.82
CA ARG A 159 -33.40 8.48 -2.48
C ARG A 159 -32.84 8.39 -1.06
N GLY A 160 -33.66 8.01 -0.08
CA GLY A 160 -33.23 7.84 1.31
C GLY A 160 -32.13 6.77 1.46
N ARG A 161 -32.39 5.58 0.90
CA ARG A 161 -31.49 4.41 0.96
C ARG A 161 -30.13 4.74 0.36
N SER A 162 -30.11 5.20 -0.89
CA SER A 162 -28.87 5.53 -1.60
C SER A 162 -28.09 6.67 -0.93
N GLY A 163 -28.78 7.69 -0.41
CA GLY A 163 -28.13 8.79 0.32
C GLY A 163 -27.50 8.35 1.65
N MET A 164 -28.21 7.54 2.44
CA MET A 164 -27.69 7.03 3.70
C MET A 164 -26.49 6.09 3.48
N LEU A 165 -26.59 5.17 2.51
CA LEU A 165 -25.49 4.26 2.17
C LEU A 165 -24.26 5.01 1.67
N ALA A 166 -24.43 6.05 0.85
CA ALA A 166 -23.32 6.87 0.37
C ALA A 166 -22.54 7.48 1.54
N VAL A 167 -23.23 8.12 2.50
CA VAL A 167 -22.58 8.74 3.66
C VAL A 167 -21.95 7.70 4.59
N LEU A 168 -22.60 6.54 4.77
CA LEU A 168 -22.03 5.43 5.54
C LEU A 168 -20.71 4.95 4.93
N ASN A 169 -20.68 4.75 3.61
CA ASN A 169 -19.51 4.29 2.85
C ASN A 169 -18.39 5.33 2.79
N MET A 170 -18.69 6.63 2.93
CA MET A 170 -17.67 7.68 3.00
C MET A 170 -16.75 7.52 4.22
N VAL A 171 -17.24 6.95 5.34
CA VAL A 171 -16.41 6.76 6.56
C VAL A 171 -15.21 5.84 6.29
N PRO A 172 -15.38 4.57 5.89
CA PRO A 172 -14.24 3.72 5.55
C PRO A 172 -13.47 4.23 4.32
N LEU A 173 -14.13 4.91 3.38
CA LEU A 173 -13.46 5.49 2.20
C LEU A 173 -12.29 6.40 2.57
N PHE A 174 -12.47 7.32 3.53
CA PHE A 174 -11.42 8.23 3.96
C PHE A 174 -10.40 7.55 4.87
N VAL A 175 -10.84 6.67 5.77
CA VAL A 175 -9.95 5.92 6.67
C VAL A 175 -8.94 5.09 5.89
N LEU A 176 -9.40 4.39 4.84
CA LEU A 176 -8.55 3.53 4.01
C LEU A 176 -7.59 4.31 3.10
N ALA A 177 -7.81 5.61 2.88
CA ALA A 177 -6.87 6.49 2.18
C ALA A 177 -5.76 7.07 3.08
N GLY A 178 -5.92 6.99 4.40
CA GLY A 178 -4.97 7.53 5.37
C GLY A 178 -3.64 6.78 5.37
N ARG A 179 -2.52 7.51 5.32
CA ARG A 179 -1.17 6.92 5.42
C ARG A 179 -0.79 6.64 6.88
N ASN A 180 -1.21 7.51 7.78
CA ASN A 180 -1.05 7.32 9.22
C ASN A 180 -2.25 6.55 9.79
N ASN A 181 -2.53 5.38 9.22
CA ASN A 181 -3.66 4.56 9.62
C ASN A 181 -3.19 3.49 10.64
N PRO A 182 -3.67 3.55 11.91
CA PRO A 182 -3.28 2.57 12.93
C PRO A 182 -3.78 1.15 12.63
N LEU A 183 -4.74 0.98 11.72
CA LEU A 183 -5.22 -0.33 11.28
C LEU A 183 -4.17 -1.09 10.45
N ILE A 184 -3.25 -0.39 9.77
CA ILE A 184 -2.18 -1.03 9.00
C ILE A 184 -1.27 -1.88 9.91
N PRO A 185 -0.64 -1.31 10.98
CA PRO A 185 0.15 -2.12 11.89
C PRO A 185 -0.69 -3.08 12.72
N LEU A 186 -1.96 -2.75 13.05
CA LEU A 186 -2.82 -3.62 13.84
C LEU A 186 -3.26 -4.90 13.08
N LEU A 187 -3.63 -4.75 11.81
CA LEU A 187 -4.16 -5.84 10.98
C LEU A 187 -3.10 -6.45 10.04
N HIS A 188 -1.89 -5.89 9.99
CA HIS A 188 -0.84 -6.29 9.03
C HIS A 188 -1.41 -6.44 7.60
N ILE A 189 -2.15 -5.42 7.16
CA ILE A 189 -2.67 -5.31 5.79
C ILE A 189 -1.92 -4.16 5.11
N SER A 190 -1.44 -4.41 3.89
CA SER A 190 -0.70 -3.40 3.15
C SER A 190 -1.53 -2.18 2.81
N PHE A 191 -0.87 -1.02 2.75
CA PHE A 191 -1.49 0.21 2.26
C PHE A 191 -2.06 0.00 0.85
N ASP A 192 -1.43 -0.81 0.00
CA ASP A 192 -1.93 -1.12 -1.34
C ASP A 192 -3.28 -1.85 -1.32
N THR A 193 -3.47 -2.75 -0.34
CA THR A 193 -4.76 -3.43 -0.15
C THR A 193 -5.83 -2.44 0.32
N TYR A 194 -5.49 -1.51 1.22
CA TYR A 194 -6.43 -0.46 1.63
C TYR A 194 -6.76 0.49 0.49
N ASN A 195 -5.78 0.86 -0.33
CA ASN A 195 -5.99 1.68 -1.51
C ASN A 195 -6.85 0.93 -2.55
N LEU A 196 -6.69 -0.39 -2.70
CA LEU A 196 -7.59 -1.21 -3.52
C LEU A 196 -9.04 -1.10 -3.05
N LEU A 197 -9.28 -1.24 -1.75
CA LEU A 197 -10.62 -1.11 -1.16
C LEU A 197 -11.16 0.33 -1.28
N HIS A 198 -10.32 1.35 -1.07
CA HIS A 198 -10.65 2.76 -1.27
C HIS A 198 -11.18 3.02 -2.69
N ARG A 199 -10.52 2.48 -3.73
CA ARG A 199 -10.98 2.63 -5.12
C ARG A 199 -12.35 2.00 -5.36
N TRP A 200 -12.65 0.86 -4.73
CA TRP A 200 -13.97 0.21 -4.86
C TRP A 200 -15.05 0.95 -4.09
N LEU A 201 -14.78 1.35 -2.84
CA LEU A 201 -15.69 2.18 -2.06
C LEU A 201 -15.97 3.52 -2.74
N GLY A 202 -14.96 4.15 -3.36
CA GLY A 202 -15.15 5.40 -4.09
C GLY A 202 -16.15 5.25 -5.25
N ARG A 203 -16.09 4.14 -5.98
CA ARG A 203 -17.08 3.83 -7.03
C ARG A 203 -18.48 3.62 -6.46
N ILE A 204 -18.59 2.89 -5.35
CA ILE A 204 -19.86 2.66 -4.66
C ILE A 204 -20.48 3.99 -4.23
N VAL A 205 -19.72 4.83 -3.50
CA VAL A 205 -20.18 6.14 -3.02
C VAL A 205 -20.64 7.05 -4.17
N VAL A 206 -19.90 7.09 -5.27
CA VAL A 206 -20.30 7.89 -6.44
C VAL A 206 -21.60 7.35 -7.04
N LEU A 207 -21.71 6.03 -7.25
CA LEU A 207 -22.92 5.43 -7.82
C LEU A 207 -24.13 5.67 -6.92
N GLU A 208 -23.99 5.47 -5.61
CA GLU A 208 -25.04 5.74 -4.62
C GLU A 208 -25.43 7.23 -4.61
N SER A 209 -24.45 8.14 -4.71
CA SER A 209 -24.72 9.60 -4.80
C SER A 209 -25.46 9.97 -6.09
N VAL A 210 -25.10 9.36 -7.23
CA VAL A 210 -25.79 9.59 -8.51
C VAL A 210 -27.22 9.07 -8.47
N VAL A 211 -27.44 7.88 -7.89
CA VAL A 211 -28.79 7.31 -7.68
C VAL A 211 -29.60 8.21 -6.76
N HIS A 212 -29.02 8.70 -5.67
CA HIS A 212 -29.66 9.63 -4.73
C HIS A 212 -30.14 10.91 -5.43
N THR A 213 -29.26 11.56 -6.20
CA THR A 213 -29.60 12.77 -6.95
C THR A 213 -30.63 12.49 -8.04
N ALA A 214 -30.53 11.38 -8.77
CA ALA A 214 -31.48 11.01 -9.80
C ALA A 214 -32.87 10.70 -9.24
N ALA A 215 -32.95 9.95 -8.14
CA ALA A 215 -34.21 9.62 -7.49
C ALA A 215 -34.92 10.87 -6.95
N TRP A 216 -34.17 11.82 -6.39
CA TRP A 216 -34.70 13.14 -6.05
C TRP A 216 -35.21 13.91 -7.28
N ALA A 217 -34.41 13.95 -8.36
CA ALA A 217 -34.74 14.69 -9.57
C ALA A 217 -36.03 14.18 -10.24
N VAL A 218 -36.29 12.87 -10.22
CA VAL A 218 -37.55 12.28 -10.73
C VAL A 218 -38.75 12.84 -9.97
N ASN A 219 -38.76 12.77 -8.63
CA ASN A 219 -39.86 13.32 -7.83
C ASN A 219 -40.01 14.84 -8.00
N ALA A 220 -38.91 15.58 -8.10
CA ALA A 220 -38.94 17.02 -8.29
C ALA A 220 -39.48 17.43 -9.68
N CYS A 221 -39.22 16.64 -10.74
CA CYS A 221 -39.80 16.85 -12.05
C CYS A 221 -41.29 16.48 -12.10
N ASP A 222 -41.67 15.37 -11.47
CA ASP A 222 -43.06 14.90 -11.43
C ASP A 222 -43.96 15.85 -10.60
N GLU A 223 -43.40 16.56 -9.61
CA GLU A 223 -44.14 17.55 -8.81
C GLU A 223 -44.56 18.78 -9.63
N GLN A 224 -43.69 19.23 -10.55
CA GLN A 224 -43.88 20.43 -11.35
C GLN A 224 -43.43 20.16 -12.80
N ASP A 225 -42.19 20.54 -13.14
CA ASP A 225 -41.55 20.24 -14.41
C ASP A 225 -40.01 20.32 -14.28
N PHE A 226 -39.32 20.05 -15.39
CA PHE A 226 -37.86 20.08 -15.45
C PHE A 226 -37.27 21.49 -15.22
N ALA A 227 -37.96 22.55 -15.67
CA ALA A 227 -37.48 23.92 -15.55
C ALA A 227 -37.47 24.37 -14.09
N HIS A 228 -38.55 24.07 -13.36
CA HIS A 228 -38.67 24.34 -11.93
C HIS A 228 -37.73 23.45 -11.10
N MET A 229 -37.51 22.19 -11.48
CA MET A 229 -36.47 21.37 -10.85
C MET A 229 -35.08 22.01 -11.00
N LEU A 230 -34.73 22.54 -12.19
CA LEU A 230 -33.47 23.26 -12.43
C LEU A 230 -33.40 24.59 -11.67
N GLU A 231 -34.52 25.27 -11.47
CA GLU A 231 -34.55 26.46 -10.64
C GLU A 231 -34.29 26.09 -9.17
N ARG A 232 -35.04 25.13 -8.62
CA ARG A 232 -34.92 24.66 -7.23
C ARG A 232 -33.50 24.24 -6.88
N ILE A 233 -32.82 23.49 -7.76
CA ILE A 233 -31.45 23.02 -7.50
C ILE A 233 -30.42 24.18 -7.44
N ARG A 234 -30.73 25.32 -8.07
CA ARG A 234 -29.85 26.50 -8.14
C ARG A 234 -30.20 27.61 -7.15
N THR A 235 -31.41 27.63 -6.62
CA THR A 235 -31.90 28.71 -5.74
C THR A 235 -32.02 28.29 -4.28
N THR A 236 -32.22 27.01 -4.00
CA THR A 236 -32.41 26.52 -2.63
C THR A 236 -31.07 26.09 -2.01
N PRO A 237 -30.65 26.66 -0.86
CA PRO A 237 -29.35 26.36 -0.24
C PRO A 237 -29.08 24.86 -0.03
N PHE A 238 -30.06 24.11 0.47
CA PHE A 238 -29.95 22.65 0.66
C PHE A 238 -29.57 21.91 -0.64
N PHE A 239 -30.21 22.26 -1.76
CA PHE A 239 -29.94 21.62 -3.05
C PHE A 239 -28.66 22.12 -3.71
N ILE A 240 -28.25 23.38 -3.50
CA ILE A 240 -26.97 23.91 -3.99
C ILE A 240 -25.80 23.14 -3.38
N TRP A 241 -25.82 22.90 -2.07
CA TRP A 241 -24.78 22.10 -1.40
C TRP A 241 -24.78 20.64 -1.86
N GLY A 242 -25.97 20.06 -2.08
CA GLY A 242 -26.11 18.74 -2.69
C GLY A 242 -25.53 18.66 -4.10
N LEU A 243 -25.77 19.68 -4.93
CA LEU A 243 -25.23 19.81 -6.29
C LEU A 243 -23.71 19.96 -6.27
N LEU A 244 -23.14 20.76 -5.37
CA LEU A 244 -21.69 20.85 -5.18
C LEU A 244 -21.09 19.48 -4.85
N GLY A 245 -21.72 18.74 -3.93
CA GLY A 245 -21.32 17.39 -3.57
C GLY A 245 -21.36 16.43 -4.76
N ALA A 246 -22.51 16.36 -5.46
CA ALA A 246 -22.72 15.46 -6.58
C ALA A 246 -21.78 15.76 -7.76
N THR A 247 -21.60 17.03 -8.12
CA THR A 247 -20.68 17.43 -9.20
C THR A 247 -19.23 17.10 -8.87
N ALA A 248 -18.80 17.31 -7.62
CA ALA A 248 -17.47 16.91 -7.17
C ALA A 248 -17.27 15.39 -7.19
N MET A 249 -18.28 14.59 -6.80
CA MET A 249 -18.27 13.13 -6.89
C MET A 249 -18.19 12.62 -8.35
N VAL A 250 -18.94 13.23 -9.26
CA VAL A 250 -18.86 12.92 -10.70
C VAL A 250 -17.46 13.27 -11.23
N LEU A 251 -16.92 14.44 -10.91
CA LEU A 251 -15.56 14.82 -11.27
C LEU A 251 -14.55 13.78 -10.77
N LEU A 252 -14.64 13.35 -9.51
CA LEU A 252 -13.81 12.30 -8.91
C LEU A 252 -13.83 11.02 -9.76
N SER A 253 -15.01 10.59 -10.23
CA SER A 253 -15.15 9.37 -11.03
C SER A 253 -14.52 9.49 -12.42
N LEU A 254 -14.59 10.65 -13.06
CA LEU A 254 -14.15 10.85 -14.45
C LEU A 254 -12.63 10.97 -14.58
N HIS A 255 -11.94 11.56 -13.60
CA HIS A 255 -10.48 11.76 -13.68
C HIS A 255 -9.66 10.70 -12.93
N SER A 256 -10.27 9.89 -12.07
CA SER A 256 -9.60 8.79 -11.36
C SER A 256 -9.32 7.48 -12.13
N PRO A 257 -9.81 7.24 -13.36
CA PRO A 257 -9.40 6.08 -14.14
C PRO A 257 -7.88 6.01 -14.33
N SER A 258 -7.37 4.77 -14.38
CA SER A 258 -5.93 4.50 -14.45
C SER A 258 -5.19 5.17 -15.62
N PRO A 259 -5.76 5.30 -16.85
CA PRO A 259 -5.07 6.00 -17.95
C PRO A 259 -4.75 7.46 -17.62
N VAL A 260 -5.73 8.18 -17.04
CA VAL A 260 -5.59 9.59 -16.67
C VAL A 260 -4.57 9.74 -15.54
N ARG A 261 -4.69 8.90 -14.50
CA ARG A 261 -3.77 8.93 -13.35
C ARG A 261 -2.32 8.64 -13.76
N HIS A 262 -2.06 7.69 -14.67
CA HIS A 262 -0.70 7.37 -15.07
C HIS A 262 -0.09 8.42 -16.00
N ALA A 263 -0.90 9.04 -16.87
CA ALA A 263 -0.43 10.11 -17.75
C ALA A 263 -0.11 11.41 -17.01
N PHE A 264 -0.92 11.77 -16.00
CA PHE A 264 -0.82 13.05 -15.29
C PHE A 264 -0.90 12.85 -13.77
N TYR A 265 -0.09 11.94 -13.21
CA TYR A 265 -0.15 11.58 -11.78
C TYR A 265 -0.13 12.80 -10.86
N GLU A 266 0.74 13.76 -11.17
CA GLU A 266 0.94 14.94 -10.34
C GLU A 266 -0.31 15.84 -10.30
N THR A 267 -0.88 16.13 -11.47
CA THR A 267 -2.13 16.89 -11.61
C THR A 267 -3.31 16.14 -11.03
N PHE A 268 -3.41 14.84 -11.31
CA PHE A 268 -4.44 13.95 -10.79
C PHE A 268 -4.53 14.06 -9.27
N LEU A 269 -3.41 13.95 -8.55
CA LEU A 269 -3.43 13.91 -7.08
C LEU A 269 -3.99 15.20 -6.47
N HIS A 270 -3.61 16.37 -7.01
CA HIS A 270 -4.08 17.67 -6.50
C HIS A 270 -5.56 17.88 -6.80
N VAL A 271 -5.98 17.61 -8.05
CA VAL A 271 -7.39 17.72 -8.44
C VAL A 271 -8.26 16.77 -7.62
N HIS A 272 -7.80 15.55 -7.36
CA HIS A 272 -8.50 14.57 -6.56
C HIS A 272 -8.69 15.04 -5.11
N GLN A 273 -7.65 15.60 -4.48
CA GLN A 273 -7.74 16.12 -3.11
C GLN A 273 -8.67 17.33 -3.01
N LEU A 274 -8.61 18.25 -3.97
CA LEU A 274 -9.50 19.41 -4.02
C LEU A 274 -10.95 18.98 -4.22
N ALA A 275 -11.21 18.08 -5.17
CA ALA A 275 -12.55 17.56 -5.43
C ALA A 275 -13.09 16.75 -4.23
N ALA A 276 -12.24 15.97 -3.55
CA ALA A 276 -12.64 15.27 -2.32
C ALA A 276 -13.00 16.24 -1.19
N PHE A 277 -12.28 17.35 -1.04
CA PHE A 277 -12.63 18.41 -0.09
C PHE A 277 -13.97 19.08 -0.46
N ALA A 278 -14.18 19.43 -1.73
CA ALA A 278 -15.43 20.01 -2.21
C ALA A 278 -16.62 19.06 -2.02
N ALA A 279 -16.44 17.77 -2.30
CA ALA A 279 -17.45 16.73 -2.09
C ALA A 279 -17.80 16.60 -0.59
N PHE A 280 -16.78 16.55 0.27
CA PHE A 280 -16.97 16.53 1.72
C PHE A 280 -17.73 17.77 2.22
N LEU A 281 -17.30 18.97 1.81
CA LEU A 281 -17.92 20.23 2.21
C LEU A 281 -19.38 20.31 1.72
N GLY A 282 -19.63 19.93 0.46
CA GLY A 282 -20.97 19.88 -0.12
C GLY A 282 -21.90 18.96 0.67
N VAL A 283 -21.47 17.73 0.96
CA VAL A 283 -22.25 16.77 1.76
C VAL A 283 -22.43 17.26 3.20
N TYR A 284 -21.39 17.79 3.85
CA TYR A 284 -21.49 18.31 5.21
C TYR A 284 -22.54 19.43 5.32
N MET A 285 -22.47 20.42 4.43
CA MET A 285 -23.40 21.55 4.43
C MET A 285 -24.81 21.14 4.00
N HIS A 286 -24.94 20.21 3.05
CA HIS A 286 -26.22 19.61 2.67
C HIS A 286 -26.91 18.94 3.86
N LEU A 287 -26.20 18.13 4.64
CA LEU A 287 -26.74 17.48 5.84
C LEU A 287 -27.03 18.48 6.97
N HIS A 288 -26.16 19.48 7.15
CA HIS A 288 -26.29 20.48 8.21
C HIS A 288 -27.47 21.44 8.01
N THR A 289 -27.76 21.84 6.77
CA THR A 289 -28.82 22.82 6.46
C THR A 289 -30.19 22.35 6.96
N ASP A 290 -30.49 21.07 6.78
CA ASP A 290 -31.78 20.46 7.18
C ASP A 290 -31.66 19.54 8.42
N GLN A 291 -30.53 19.61 9.16
CA GLN A 291 -30.27 18.83 10.39
C GLN A 291 -30.54 17.32 10.25
N LEU A 292 -30.05 16.73 9.16
CA LEU A 292 -30.29 15.32 8.85
C LEU A 292 -29.53 14.38 9.81
N PRO A 293 -30.06 13.18 10.12
CA PRO A 293 -29.46 12.28 11.12
C PRO A 293 -27.99 11.88 10.85
N GLN A 294 -27.59 11.81 9.58
CA GLN A 294 -26.25 11.43 9.13
C GLN A 294 -25.20 12.52 9.41
N LEU A 295 -25.59 13.70 9.90
CA LEU A 295 -24.68 14.77 10.29
C LEU A 295 -23.63 14.30 11.31
N SER A 296 -24.00 13.38 12.20
CA SER A 296 -23.08 12.78 13.17
C SER A 296 -21.93 12.01 12.51
N TRP A 297 -22.20 11.28 11.43
CA TRP A 297 -21.21 10.47 10.71
C TRP A 297 -20.24 11.33 9.91
N ILE A 298 -20.75 12.33 9.18
CA ILE A 298 -19.88 13.25 8.42
C ILE A 298 -19.04 14.13 9.37
N THR A 299 -19.56 14.45 10.56
CA THR A 299 -18.79 15.16 11.60
C THR A 299 -17.67 14.29 12.14
N ALA A 300 -17.94 13.01 12.46
CA ALA A 300 -16.89 12.07 12.85
C ALA A 300 -15.82 11.91 11.75
N LEU A 301 -16.25 11.86 10.48
CA LEU A 301 -15.35 11.86 9.32
C LEU A 301 -14.44 13.09 9.29
N ALA A 302 -15.00 14.28 9.54
CA ALA A 302 -14.25 15.54 9.60
C ALA A 302 -13.12 15.47 10.64
N VAL A 303 -13.45 14.98 11.85
CA VAL A 303 -12.48 14.82 12.94
C VAL A 303 -11.39 13.81 12.57
N ILE A 304 -11.76 12.63 12.08
CA ILE A 304 -10.79 11.59 11.67
C ILE A 304 -9.85 12.12 10.58
N TRP A 305 -10.39 12.80 9.57
CA TRP A 305 -9.60 13.32 8.47
C TRP A 305 -8.67 14.47 8.91
N GLY A 306 -9.17 15.39 9.73
CA GLY A 306 -8.37 16.47 10.31
C GLY A 306 -7.23 15.94 11.18
N LEU A 307 -7.50 14.94 12.03
CA LEU A 307 -6.49 14.29 12.86
C LEU A 307 -5.41 13.59 12.02
N GLU A 308 -5.78 12.87 10.96
CA GLU A 308 -4.82 12.20 10.08
C GLU A 308 -3.87 13.19 9.39
N ARG A 309 -4.42 14.31 8.90
CA ARG A 309 -3.65 15.39 8.25
C ARG A 309 -2.73 16.09 9.24
N THR A 310 -3.22 16.38 10.44
CA THR A 310 -2.44 17.02 11.51
C THR A 310 -1.30 16.11 11.97
N ALA A 311 -1.59 14.82 12.20
CA ALA A 311 -0.58 13.84 12.57
C ALA A 311 0.50 13.70 11.50
N ARG A 312 0.14 13.77 10.22
CA ARG A 312 1.11 13.76 9.11
C ARG A 312 2.03 14.96 9.13
N PHE A 313 1.47 16.16 9.27
CA PHE A 313 2.24 17.40 9.34
C PHE A 313 3.17 17.40 10.57
N ALA A 314 2.65 17.02 11.74
CA ALA A 314 3.44 16.92 12.97
C ALA A 314 4.59 15.90 12.83
N ARG A 315 4.34 14.74 12.22
CA ARG A 315 5.38 13.73 11.96
C ARG A 315 6.45 14.25 11.00
N LEU A 316 6.06 14.94 9.93
CA LEU A 316 7.00 15.53 8.98
C LEU A 316 7.91 16.56 9.67
N LEU A 317 7.33 17.47 10.47
CA LEU A 317 8.09 18.46 11.23
C LEU A 317 9.01 17.80 12.25
N TYR A 318 8.49 16.83 13.01
CA TYR A 318 9.25 16.11 14.03
C TYR A 318 10.47 15.41 13.44
N LEU A 319 10.35 14.72 12.31
CA LEU A 319 11.46 13.96 11.73
C LEU A 319 12.51 14.86 11.08
N ASN A 320 12.05 15.92 10.41
CA ASN A 320 12.91 16.67 9.50
C ASN A 320 13.52 17.93 10.10
N VAL A 321 13.02 18.40 11.25
CA VAL A 321 13.47 19.64 11.89
C VAL A 321 13.90 19.38 13.33
N SER A 322 15.03 19.97 13.71
CA SER A 322 15.56 19.99 15.07
C SER A 322 16.13 21.38 15.38
N LEU A 323 15.77 21.92 16.54
CA LEU A 323 16.33 23.19 17.02
C LEU A 323 17.85 23.15 17.19
N ARG A 324 18.42 21.97 17.49
CA ARG A 324 19.87 21.81 17.73
C ARG A 324 20.66 21.39 16.49
N ASN A 325 20.04 20.59 15.63
CA ASN A 325 20.74 19.90 14.53
C ASN A 325 20.33 20.40 13.13
N GLY A 326 19.48 21.43 13.06
CA GLY A 326 18.98 22.00 11.82
C GLY A 326 17.92 21.12 11.14
N ALA A 327 17.84 21.24 9.82
CA ALA A 327 16.89 20.53 8.98
C ALA A 327 17.55 19.39 8.18
N THR A 328 16.73 18.49 7.65
CA THR A 328 17.19 17.38 6.80
C THR A 328 17.82 17.89 5.51
N LYS A 329 18.99 17.33 5.18
CA LYS A 329 19.71 17.59 3.93
C LYS A 329 19.73 16.33 3.07
N ALA A 330 19.71 16.50 1.75
CA ALA A 330 19.74 15.41 0.79
C ALA A 330 20.93 15.54 -0.17
N VAL A 331 21.59 14.42 -0.46
CA VAL A 331 22.64 14.30 -1.47
C VAL A 331 22.18 13.31 -2.52
N VAL A 332 22.21 13.70 -3.78
CA VAL A 332 21.72 12.93 -4.92
C VAL A 332 22.89 12.65 -5.86
N GLU A 333 23.26 11.40 -6.01
CA GLU A 333 24.35 10.96 -6.89
C GLU A 333 23.78 10.20 -8.09
N ALA A 334 24.16 10.60 -9.31
CA ALA A 334 23.76 9.92 -10.53
C ALA A 334 24.60 8.64 -10.74
N LEU A 335 23.93 7.50 -10.94
CA LEU A 335 24.54 6.20 -11.16
C LEU A 335 24.33 5.71 -12.60
N PRO A 336 25.23 4.85 -13.12
CA PRO A 336 25.00 4.08 -14.34
C PRO A 336 23.66 3.32 -14.34
N GLY A 337 23.06 3.16 -15.51
CA GLY A 337 21.75 2.49 -15.64
C GLY A 337 20.54 3.38 -15.30
N GLU A 338 20.69 4.71 -15.40
CA GLU A 338 19.64 5.70 -15.15
C GLU A 338 19.02 5.60 -13.74
N ALA A 339 19.85 5.59 -12.69
CA ALA A 339 19.39 5.60 -11.31
C ALA A 339 20.09 6.68 -10.49
N CYS A 340 19.47 7.10 -9.40
CA CYS A 340 20.04 8.00 -8.41
C CYS A 340 20.19 7.27 -7.07
N ARG A 341 21.34 7.47 -6.41
CA ARG A 341 21.49 7.21 -4.98
C ARG A 341 21.13 8.49 -4.24
N VAL A 342 20.10 8.44 -3.40
CA VAL A 342 19.65 9.62 -2.65
C VAL A 342 19.83 9.36 -1.16
N THR A 343 20.73 10.11 -0.53
CA THR A 343 21.07 9.98 0.88
C THR A 343 20.51 11.17 1.65
N PHE A 344 19.61 10.91 2.58
CA PHE A 344 19.04 11.88 3.50
C PHE A 344 19.80 11.85 4.83
N HIS A 345 20.32 13.00 5.24
CA HIS A 345 20.96 13.20 6.54
C HIS A 345 19.95 13.82 7.49
N LEU A 346 19.38 13.00 8.37
CA LEU A 346 18.37 13.43 9.32
C LEU A 346 18.99 14.07 10.57
N PRO A 347 18.36 15.10 11.14
CA PRO A 347 18.83 15.75 12.35
C PRO A 347 18.57 14.93 13.63
N LYS A 348 17.94 13.76 13.51
CA LYS A 348 17.54 12.86 14.61
C LYS A 348 17.87 11.41 14.27
N ARG A 349 18.00 10.58 15.31
CA ARG A 349 18.14 9.14 15.18
C ARG A 349 16.78 8.54 14.85
N VAL A 350 16.73 7.75 13.78
CA VAL A 350 15.53 7.06 13.32
C VAL A 350 15.83 5.58 13.20
N HIS A 351 15.00 4.75 13.85
CA HIS A 351 15.06 3.30 13.66
C HIS A 351 14.31 2.95 12.37
N VAL A 352 14.97 2.20 11.48
CA VAL A 352 14.39 1.75 10.21
C VAL A 352 14.33 0.24 10.22
N GLU A 353 13.13 -0.31 10.21
CA GLU A 353 12.91 -1.74 10.10
C GLU A 353 13.13 -2.21 8.65
N PRO A 354 13.61 -3.44 8.43
CA PRO A 354 13.72 -4.01 7.09
C PRO A 354 12.41 -3.98 6.31
N GLY A 355 12.49 -3.67 5.03
CA GLY A 355 11.32 -3.55 4.15
C GLY A 355 10.53 -2.24 4.30
N SER A 356 10.95 -1.34 5.20
CA SER A 356 10.31 -0.03 5.35
C SER A 356 10.39 0.81 4.08
N HIS A 357 9.40 1.68 3.90
CA HIS A 357 9.38 2.70 2.86
C HIS A 357 9.15 4.09 3.45
N VAL A 358 9.51 5.12 2.68
CA VAL A 358 9.35 6.52 3.05
C VAL A 358 8.69 7.27 1.90
N TYR A 359 8.01 8.36 2.22
CA TYR A 359 7.57 9.34 1.24
C TYR A 359 8.57 10.51 1.24
N VAL A 360 9.09 10.81 0.06
CA VAL A 360 10.12 11.82 -0.15
C VAL A 360 9.49 13.09 -0.70
N TYR A 361 9.84 14.22 -0.09
CA TYR A 361 9.55 15.56 -0.57
C TYR A 361 10.86 16.22 -0.99
N LEU A 362 10.96 16.63 -2.26
CA LEU A 362 12.11 17.35 -2.82
C LEU A 362 11.63 18.65 -3.45
N PRO A 363 11.51 19.75 -2.67
CA PRO A 363 10.92 21.00 -3.15
C PRO A 363 11.59 21.59 -4.38
N SER A 364 12.91 21.43 -4.49
CA SER A 364 13.67 21.89 -5.65
C SER A 364 13.29 21.16 -6.95
N ILE A 365 12.75 19.94 -6.87
CA ILE A 365 12.43 19.07 -8.02
C ILE A 365 10.93 19.03 -8.31
N SER A 366 10.11 18.82 -7.28
CA SER A 366 8.67 18.57 -7.39
C SER A 366 7.85 19.31 -6.32
N LEU A 367 8.32 20.46 -5.83
CA LEU A 367 7.63 21.29 -4.84
C LEU A 367 7.15 20.46 -3.62
N TRP A 368 5.86 20.51 -3.31
CA TRP A 368 5.25 19.86 -2.14
C TRP A 368 4.84 18.41 -2.38
N MET A 369 5.20 17.84 -3.54
CA MET A 369 4.79 16.50 -3.92
C MET A 369 5.59 15.44 -3.16
N SER A 370 4.88 14.37 -2.78
CA SER A 370 5.46 13.25 -2.07
C SER A 370 5.47 12.01 -2.94
N HIS A 371 6.62 11.34 -3.00
CA HIS A 371 6.81 10.12 -3.79
C HIS A 371 7.32 8.97 -2.90
N PRO A 372 6.70 7.78 -2.96
CA PRO A 372 7.09 6.65 -2.13
C PRO A 372 8.34 5.96 -2.67
N PHE A 373 9.26 5.61 -1.77
CA PHE A 373 10.44 4.81 -2.08
C PHE A 373 10.78 3.86 -0.95
N SER A 374 11.20 2.65 -1.31
CA SER A 374 11.75 1.69 -0.34
C SER A 374 13.07 2.19 0.20
N VAL A 375 13.30 2.00 1.50
CA VAL A 375 14.60 2.31 2.10
C VAL A 375 15.60 1.25 1.67
N ALA A 376 16.63 1.67 0.94
CA ALA A 376 17.69 0.77 0.49
C ALA A 376 18.69 0.46 1.61
N TRP A 377 19.03 1.49 2.40
CA TRP A 377 19.99 1.39 3.49
C TRP A 377 19.74 2.43 4.57
N ALA A 378 20.16 2.14 5.80
CA ALA A 378 20.06 3.06 6.94
C ALA A 378 21.24 2.86 7.90
N GLU A 379 21.86 3.94 8.33
CA GLU A 379 23.04 3.94 9.21
C GLU A 379 22.99 5.11 10.22
N PRO A 380 23.64 4.97 11.40
CA PRO A 380 23.97 6.10 12.26
C PRO A 380 24.87 7.10 11.51
N SER A 381 24.58 8.40 11.57
CA SER A 381 25.42 9.42 10.92
C SER A 381 26.78 9.53 11.62
N GLY A 382 27.86 9.63 10.85
CA GLY A 382 29.23 9.77 11.37
C GLY A 382 30.07 8.50 11.23
N ILE A 383 29.44 7.36 10.96
CA ILE A 383 30.10 6.25 10.28
C ILE A 383 30.23 6.74 8.84
N ALA A 384 31.42 7.20 8.45
CA ALA A 384 31.69 7.37 7.03
C ALA A 384 31.44 6.01 6.39
N ALA A 385 30.58 5.92 5.38
CA ALA A 385 30.67 4.82 4.43
C ALA A 385 32.17 4.75 4.09
N PRO A 386 32.84 3.59 4.29
CA PRO A 386 34.28 3.49 4.12
C PRO A 386 34.59 4.15 2.79
N THR A 387 35.40 5.22 2.83
CA THR A 387 35.77 6.00 1.65
C THR A 387 36.08 4.99 0.56
N THR A 388 35.20 4.91 -0.44
CA THR A 388 35.49 4.14 -1.64
C THR A 388 36.59 4.93 -2.30
N ASP A 389 37.82 4.56 -1.96
CA ASP A 389 38.96 4.83 -2.80
C ASP A 389 38.62 4.15 -4.14
N HIS A 390 38.00 4.91 -5.04
CA HIS A 390 37.54 4.45 -6.36
C HIS A 390 38.74 4.08 -7.26
N SER A 391 39.97 4.18 -6.75
CA SER A 391 41.21 3.87 -7.44
C SER A 391 41.36 2.39 -7.80
N HIS A 392 40.67 1.45 -7.13
CA HIS A 392 40.71 0.03 -7.51
C HIS A 392 39.38 -0.72 -7.34
N PRO A 393 38.81 -1.34 -8.40
CA PRO A 393 37.68 -2.26 -8.25
C PRO A 393 38.11 -3.50 -7.46
N ARG A 394 37.68 -3.58 -6.20
CA ARG A 394 37.90 -4.77 -5.37
C ARG A 394 36.93 -5.86 -5.81
N SER A 395 37.45 -7.01 -6.22
CA SER A 395 36.62 -8.16 -6.56
C SER A 395 35.91 -8.71 -5.30
N PRO A 396 34.71 -9.31 -5.42
CA PRO A 396 34.01 -9.88 -4.26
C PRO A 396 34.85 -10.91 -3.50
N SER A 397 35.69 -11.69 -4.20
CA SER A 397 36.62 -12.64 -3.58
C SER A 397 37.73 -11.99 -2.75
N THR A 398 38.18 -10.79 -3.12
CA THR A 398 39.13 -10.00 -2.32
C THR A 398 38.47 -9.35 -1.10
N LEU A 399 37.23 -8.90 -1.24
CA LEU A 399 36.45 -8.34 -0.12
C LEU A 399 36.12 -9.41 0.92
N GLU A 400 35.81 -10.63 0.48
CA GLU A 400 35.57 -11.78 1.36
C GLU A 400 36.78 -12.17 2.22
N LYS A 401 38.00 -11.78 1.84
CA LYS A 401 39.24 -12.07 2.58
C LYS A 401 39.60 -10.98 3.60
N GLN A 402 38.88 -9.87 3.62
CA GLN A 402 39.12 -8.78 4.56
C GLN A 402 38.63 -9.16 5.98
N PRO A 403 39.21 -8.54 7.03
CA PRO A 403 38.76 -8.77 8.40
C PRO A 403 37.27 -8.49 8.56
N VAL A 404 36.64 -9.27 9.43
CA VAL A 404 35.21 -9.16 9.76
C VAL A 404 34.91 -7.74 10.19
N LEU A 405 33.80 -7.20 9.70
CA LEU A 405 33.34 -5.86 10.07
C LEU A 405 33.09 -5.80 11.58
N ASP A 406 33.76 -4.87 12.27
CA ASP A 406 33.44 -4.57 13.66
C ASP A 406 32.03 -3.95 13.73
N LEU A 407 31.18 -4.54 14.57
CA LEU A 407 29.78 -4.13 14.75
C LEU A 407 29.65 -3.04 15.82
N ASP A 408 30.68 -2.82 16.64
CA ASP A 408 30.65 -1.85 17.74
C ASP A 408 30.32 -0.42 17.28
N PRO A 409 30.84 0.11 16.16
CA PRO A 409 30.45 1.41 15.63
C PRO A 409 28.95 1.53 15.32
N TYR A 410 28.27 0.45 14.91
CA TYR A 410 26.82 0.44 14.69
C TYR A 410 26.02 0.42 16.00
N LEU A 411 26.65 -0.03 17.08
CA LEU A 411 26.10 -0.03 18.44
C LEU A 411 26.35 1.31 19.14
N THR A 412 27.33 2.11 18.70
CA THR A 412 27.55 3.46 19.25
C THR A 412 26.34 4.36 18.99
N PRO A 413 25.83 5.07 20.01
CA PRO A 413 24.67 5.92 19.86
C PRO A 413 25.03 7.20 19.09
N SER A 414 24.90 7.20 17.76
CA SER A 414 24.86 8.45 17.00
C SER A 414 23.51 9.15 17.24
N PRO A 415 23.50 10.47 17.49
CA PRO A 415 22.26 11.24 17.63
C PRO A 415 21.51 11.44 16.30
N ARG A 416 22.10 11.04 15.18
CA ARG A 416 21.62 11.32 13.82
C ARG A 416 21.61 10.04 12.98
N SER A 417 20.79 10.02 11.94
CA SER A 417 20.70 8.87 11.01
C SER A 417 20.84 9.33 9.56
N GLN A 418 21.41 8.45 8.74
CA GLN A 418 21.42 8.54 7.29
C GLN A 418 20.49 7.49 6.71
N ILE A 419 19.60 7.91 5.81
CA ILE A 419 18.69 7.02 5.08
C ILE A 419 19.01 7.13 3.60
N THR A 420 19.36 6.02 2.97
CA THR A 420 19.70 5.97 1.55
C THR A 420 18.62 5.26 0.76
N LEU A 421 18.23 5.87 -0.36
CA LEU A 421 17.25 5.38 -1.32
C LEU A 421 17.92 5.16 -2.67
N LEU A 422 17.43 4.18 -3.44
CA LEU A 422 17.81 4.02 -4.85
C LEU A 422 16.58 4.32 -5.71
N ILE A 423 16.68 5.40 -6.49
CA ILE A 423 15.58 5.93 -7.30
C ILE A 423 15.92 5.74 -8.77
N THR A 424 15.25 4.81 -9.46
CA THR A 424 15.41 4.67 -10.92
C THR A 424 14.69 5.78 -11.66
N ALA A 425 15.34 6.38 -12.64
CA ALA A 425 14.74 7.39 -13.50
C ALA A 425 13.64 6.77 -14.36
N ARG A 426 12.42 7.29 -14.20
CA ARG A 426 11.25 6.93 -15.02
C ARG A 426 10.80 8.16 -15.81
N GLN A 427 9.57 8.60 -15.58
CA GLN A 427 9.00 9.85 -16.08
C GLN A 427 8.80 10.83 -14.91
N GLY A 428 8.47 12.08 -15.22
CA GLY A 428 8.20 13.12 -14.22
C GLY A 428 9.38 13.40 -13.28
N MET A 429 9.08 13.59 -11.98
CA MET A 429 10.04 13.92 -10.92
C MET A 429 11.34 13.11 -10.97
N THR A 430 11.27 11.78 -11.11
CA THR A 430 12.46 10.91 -11.06
C THR A 430 13.43 11.12 -12.22
N ARG A 431 12.91 11.46 -13.41
CA ARG A 431 13.73 11.80 -14.59
C ARG A 431 14.38 13.15 -14.42
N THR A 432 13.63 14.14 -13.93
CA THR A 432 14.14 15.47 -13.61
C THR A 432 15.24 15.40 -12.56
N LEU A 433 15.06 14.57 -11.52
CA LEU A 433 16.06 14.32 -10.49
C LEU A 433 17.36 13.76 -11.06
N TYR A 434 17.27 12.71 -11.89
CA TYR A 434 18.43 12.08 -12.52
C TYR A 434 19.17 13.05 -13.45
N ASN A 435 18.45 13.74 -14.32
CA ASN A 435 19.05 14.69 -15.24
C ASN A 435 19.76 15.82 -14.47
N ARG A 436 19.15 16.38 -13.42
CA ARG A 436 19.81 17.45 -12.65
C ARG A 436 21.05 16.96 -11.91
N ALA A 437 21.02 15.76 -11.33
CA ALA A 437 22.20 15.18 -10.69
C ALA A 437 23.32 14.92 -11.71
N LEU A 438 22.98 14.39 -12.88
CA LEU A 438 23.93 14.09 -13.96
C LEU A 438 24.65 15.35 -14.48
N HIS A 439 23.94 16.49 -14.59
CA HIS A 439 24.52 17.76 -15.05
C HIS A 439 25.19 18.58 -13.94
N SER A 440 25.14 18.12 -12.68
CA SER A 440 25.83 18.77 -11.56
C SER A 440 27.32 18.39 -11.54
N ALA A 441 28.15 19.26 -10.95
CA ALA A 441 29.58 19.00 -10.82
C ALA A 441 29.83 17.65 -10.09
N GLY A 442 30.62 16.77 -10.70
CA GLY A 442 30.90 15.44 -10.15
C GLY A 442 29.69 14.49 -10.12
N GLY A 443 28.63 14.76 -10.91
CA GLY A 443 27.43 13.92 -10.95
C GLY A 443 26.62 13.91 -9.65
N THR A 444 26.85 14.89 -8.77
CA THR A 444 26.28 14.96 -7.42
C THR A 444 25.56 16.28 -7.20
N LEU A 445 24.30 16.20 -6.80
CA LEU A 445 23.44 17.34 -6.47
C LEU A 445 23.19 17.39 -4.96
N HIS A 446 23.52 18.51 -4.34
CA HIS A 446 23.16 18.80 -2.94
C HIS A 446 21.85 19.59 -2.89
N THR A 447 20.90 19.13 -2.09
CA THR A 447 19.60 19.81 -1.98
C THR A 447 18.98 19.61 -0.58
N THR A 448 17.86 20.27 -0.34
CA THR A 448 17.03 20.05 0.84
C THR A 448 15.88 19.12 0.49
N GLY A 449 15.41 18.37 1.47
CA GLY A 449 14.28 17.48 1.29
C GLY A 449 13.77 16.96 2.62
N CYS A 450 12.53 16.49 2.63
CA CYS A 450 11.90 15.93 3.81
C CYS A 450 11.53 14.47 3.60
N LEU A 451 11.63 13.68 4.66
CA LEU A 451 11.18 12.30 4.73
C LEU A 451 9.95 12.18 5.63
N GLU A 452 8.89 11.58 5.11
CA GLU A 452 7.73 11.12 5.86
C GLU A 452 7.82 9.59 6.01
N GLY A 453 7.94 9.10 7.24
CA GLY A 453 8.14 7.68 7.52
C GLY A 453 9.11 7.46 8.69
N PRO A 454 9.90 6.36 8.70
CA PRO A 454 9.69 5.16 7.91
C PRO A 454 8.32 4.53 8.22
N TYR A 455 7.63 4.08 7.18
CA TYR A 455 6.47 3.23 7.30
C TYR A 455 6.95 1.77 7.25
N PRO A 456 6.66 0.97 8.29
CA PRO A 456 7.08 -0.42 8.30
C PRO A 456 6.45 -1.17 7.13
N SER A 457 7.12 -2.24 6.68
CA SER A 457 6.46 -3.18 5.78
C SER A 457 5.26 -3.78 6.51
N SER A 458 4.14 -3.94 5.81
CA SER A 458 2.92 -4.57 6.37
C SER A 458 3.07 -6.08 6.54
N MET A 459 4.30 -6.59 6.60
CA MET A 459 4.60 -8.00 6.66
C MET A 459 4.11 -8.58 8.00
N PRO A 460 3.19 -9.58 7.98
CA PRO A 460 2.77 -10.29 9.19
C PRO A 460 3.86 -11.23 9.71
N THR A 461 4.93 -11.43 8.94
CA THR A 461 5.86 -12.54 9.12
C THR A 461 7.19 -12.04 9.64
N ASN A 462 7.52 -12.39 10.88
CA ASN A 462 8.86 -12.19 11.41
C ASN A 462 9.85 -13.03 10.58
N HIS A 463 10.63 -12.39 9.70
CA HIS A 463 11.59 -13.07 8.81
C HIS A 463 12.56 -13.97 9.59
N ALA A 464 12.88 -13.60 10.83
CA ALA A 464 13.79 -14.36 11.68
C ALA A 464 13.22 -15.67 12.23
N SER A 465 11.92 -15.95 12.00
CA SER A 465 11.24 -17.20 12.39
C SER A 465 11.37 -18.33 11.37
N TYR A 466 11.87 -18.04 10.16
CA TYR A 466 12.02 -19.03 9.09
C TYR A 466 13.41 -19.62 9.13
N GLY A 467 13.54 -20.92 8.87
CA GLY A 467 14.85 -21.55 8.73
C GLY A 467 15.49 -21.22 7.38
N THR A 468 14.66 -21.05 6.34
CA THR A 468 15.08 -20.72 4.98
C THR A 468 14.38 -19.45 4.48
N ALA A 469 15.14 -18.46 4.05
CA ALA A 469 14.62 -17.22 3.45
C ALA A 469 15.08 -17.10 1.99
N ILE A 470 14.14 -17.10 1.05
CA ILE A 470 14.38 -16.99 -0.38
C ILE A 470 13.86 -15.63 -0.86
N LEU A 471 14.76 -14.75 -1.26
CA LEU A 471 14.49 -13.34 -1.53
C LEU A 471 14.69 -13.03 -3.01
N PHE A 472 13.60 -12.95 -3.77
CA PHE A 472 13.61 -12.63 -5.20
C PHE A 472 13.51 -11.12 -5.43
N SER A 473 14.53 -10.57 -6.07
CA SER A 473 14.60 -9.15 -6.44
C SER A 473 14.76 -8.99 -7.94
N ALA A 474 14.11 -7.99 -8.52
CA ALA A 474 14.37 -7.60 -9.90
C ALA A 474 14.52 -6.08 -10.06
N GLY A 475 15.58 -5.66 -10.76
CA GLY A 475 15.91 -4.24 -10.92
C GLY A 475 16.07 -3.55 -9.56
N ALA A 476 15.36 -2.43 -9.37
CA ALA A 476 15.39 -1.64 -8.13
C ALA A 476 14.74 -2.34 -6.92
N GLY A 477 13.99 -3.42 -7.12
CA GLY A 477 13.37 -4.19 -6.03
C GLY A 477 14.38 -4.82 -5.06
N ILE A 478 15.67 -4.82 -5.40
CA ILE A 478 16.76 -5.21 -4.49
C ILE A 478 16.81 -4.38 -3.22
N THR A 479 16.40 -3.11 -3.29
CA THR A 479 16.36 -2.16 -2.15
C THR A 479 15.63 -2.75 -0.95
N HIS A 480 14.46 -3.36 -1.18
CA HIS A 480 13.64 -3.97 -0.13
C HIS A 480 14.39 -5.10 0.61
N HIS A 481 15.17 -5.89 -0.12
CA HIS A 481 15.84 -7.08 0.44
C HIS A 481 17.21 -6.77 1.05
N MET A 482 17.87 -5.65 0.72
CA MET A 482 19.21 -5.32 1.29
C MET A 482 19.20 -5.23 2.81
N LEU A 483 18.29 -4.44 3.38
CA LEU A 483 18.14 -4.33 4.84
C LEU A 483 17.69 -5.64 5.48
N THR A 484 16.87 -6.43 4.78
CA THR A 484 16.42 -7.75 5.25
C THR A 484 17.58 -8.71 5.38
N VAL A 485 18.46 -8.78 4.37
CA VAL A 485 19.66 -9.63 4.40
C VAL A 485 20.60 -9.20 5.53
N ARG A 486 20.91 -7.90 5.65
CA ARG A 486 21.75 -7.39 6.75
C ARG A 486 21.17 -7.76 8.11
N HIS A 487 19.87 -7.54 8.30
CA HIS A 487 19.20 -7.82 9.57
C HIS A 487 19.20 -9.31 9.93
N LEU A 488 18.88 -10.19 8.97
CA LEU A 488 18.91 -11.64 9.21
C LEU A 488 20.32 -12.16 9.50
N LEU A 489 21.34 -11.66 8.80
CA LEU A 489 22.73 -12.01 9.08
C LEU A 489 23.16 -11.57 10.48
N HIS A 490 22.83 -10.34 10.89
CA HIS A 490 23.13 -9.84 12.23
C HIS A 490 22.42 -10.66 13.32
N LEU A 491 21.14 -10.99 13.14
CA LEU A 491 20.41 -11.84 14.08
C LEU A 491 20.95 -13.27 14.10
N THR A 492 21.45 -13.79 12.98
CA THR A 492 22.04 -15.13 12.93
C THR A 492 23.40 -15.16 13.62
N ALA A 493 24.22 -14.13 13.41
CA ALA A 493 25.52 -13.99 14.08
C ALA A 493 25.41 -13.82 15.60
N THR A 494 24.28 -13.29 16.09
CA THR A 494 23.98 -13.14 17.52
C THR A 494 23.09 -14.26 18.07
N GLU A 495 22.85 -15.33 17.29
CA GLU A 495 22.01 -16.49 17.63
C GLU A 495 20.55 -16.16 17.98
N ARG A 496 20.06 -14.98 17.55
CA ARG A 496 18.69 -14.48 17.77
C ARG A 496 17.72 -14.80 16.63
N SER A 497 18.12 -15.64 15.68
CA SER A 497 17.30 -16.06 14.55
C SER A 497 17.28 -17.57 14.36
N SER A 498 16.16 -18.07 13.87
CA SER A 498 16.00 -19.44 13.38
C SER A 498 16.60 -19.64 11.99
N THR A 499 16.93 -18.57 11.28
CA THR A 499 17.45 -18.61 9.90
C THR A 499 18.79 -19.35 9.84
N ARG A 500 18.87 -20.31 8.92
CA ARG A 500 20.07 -21.10 8.62
C ARG A 500 20.49 -21.02 7.15
N GLN A 501 19.59 -20.55 6.29
CA GLN A 501 19.84 -20.39 4.86
C GLN A 501 19.12 -19.15 4.34
N ILE A 502 19.86 -18.27 3.67
CA ILE A 502 19.36 -17.08 2.98
C ILE A 502 19.80 -17.22 1.53
N VAL A 503 18.85 -17.22 0.59
CA VAL A 503 19.13 -17.20 -0.83
C VAL A 503 18.62 -15.89 -1.42
N LEU A 504 19.54 -14.99 -1.71
CA LEU A 504 19.24 -13.72 -2.37
C LEU A 504 19.35 -13.91 -3.89
N VAL A 505 18.22 -13.82 -4.58
CA VAL A 505 18.16 -13.90 -6.04
C VAL A 505 17.96 -12.50 -6.59
N TRP A 506 18.87 -12.01 -7.43
CA TRP A 506 18.73 -10.69 -8.05
C TRP A 506 18.84 -10.77 -9.57
N SER A 507 17.76 -10.38 -10.24
CA SER A 507 17.69 -10.31 -11.70
C SER A 507 17.85 -8.87 -12.20
N VAL A 508 18.83 -8.65 -13.06
CA VAL A 508 19.13 -7.34 -13.66
C VAL A 508 19.23 -7.42 -15.19
N ARG A 509 19.16 -6.25 -15.84
CA ARG A 509 19.30 -6.15 -17.30
C ARG A 509 20.76 -6.13 -17.73
N SER A 510 21.58 -5.28 -17.11
CA SER A 510 23.01 -5.07 -17.39
C SER A 510 23.83 -5.27 -16.12
N SER A 511 25.13 -5.57 -16.28
CA SER A 511 26.12 -5.57 -15.20
C SER A 511 26.32 -4.18 -14.60
N ASP A 512 26.02 -3.10 -15.34
CA ASP A 512 26.07 -1.72 -14.83
C ASP A 512 25.20 -1.53 -13.58
N HIS A 513 24.09 -2.27 -13.46
CA HIS A 513 23.19 -2.13 -12.30
C HIS A 513 23.82 -2.63 -11.00
N LEU A 514 24.88 -3.45 -11.07
CA LEU A 514 25.57 -3.95 -9.87
C LEU A 514 26.15 -2.79 -9.04
N CYS A 515 26.51 -1.66 -9.66
CA CYS A 515 27.02 -0.48 -8.96
C CYS A 515 25.97 0.20 -8.06
N TRP A 516 24.67 -0.11 -8.23
CA TRP A 516 23.60 0.47 -7.43
C TRP A 516 23.72 0.12 -5.95
N VAL A 517 24.10 -1.12 -5.66
CA VAL A 517 24.16 -1.66 -4.30
C VAL A 517 25.57 -2.07 -3.89
N GLN A 518 26.60 -1.76 -4.70
CA GLN A 518 27.97 -2.22 -4.46
C GLN A 518 28.46 -1.88 -3.05
N SER A 519 28.30 -0.62 -2.62
CA SER A 519 28.70 -0.18 -1.27
C SER A 519 27.99 -0.95 -0.15
N PHE A 520 26.70 -1.25 -0.31
CA PHE A 520 25.92 -2.03 0.66
C PHE A 520 26.34 -3.51 0.65
N MET A 521 26.59 -4.05 -0.55
CA MET A 521 27.00 -5.44 -0.73
C MET A 521 28.38 -5.69 -0.13
N ASP A 522 29.32 -4.76 -0.32
CA ASP A 522 30.65 -4.83 0.26
C ASP A 522 30.60 -4.94 1.79
N GLN A 523 29.67 -4.22 2.44
CA GLN A 523 29.44 -4.36 3.88
C GLN A 523 28.83 -5.72 4.23
N ILE A 524 27.81 -6.17 3.49
CA ILE A 524 27.16 -7.48 3.72
C ILE A 524 28.17 -8.62 3.61
N LEU A 525 29.07 -8.56 2.62
CA LEU A 525 30.07 -9.59 2.38
C LEU A 525 31.13 -9.68 3.50
N ARG A 526 31.30 -8.62 4.31
CA ARG A 526 32.21 -8.58 5.47
C ARG A 526 31.55 -8.98 6.79
N LEU A 527 30.25 -9.27 6.80
CA LEU A 527 29.54 -9.66 8.03
C LEU A 527 29.94 -11.08 8.49
N PRO A 528 29.96 -11.32 9.82
CA PRO A 528 30.24 -12.65 10.37
C PRO A 528 29.19 -13.68 9.95
N SER A 529 29.59 -14.95 9.87
CA SER A 529 28.71 -16.10 9.53
C SER A 529 28.02 -16.01 8.16
N ARG A 530 28.35 -15.01 7.34
CA ARG A 530 27.74 -14.80 6.02
C ARG A 530 27.97 -15.98 5.09
N ARG A 531 29.14 -16.63 5.13
CA ARG A 531 29.49 -17.74 4.22
C ARG A 531 28.67 -19.00 4.48
N ASP A 532 28.23 -19.20 5.72
CA ASP A 532 27.49 -20.41 6.12
C ASP A 532 25.99 -20.29 5.82
N VAL A 533 25.51 -19.06 5.69
CA VAL A 533 24.07 -18.74 5.67
C VAL A 533 23.64 -18.10 4.35
N LEU A 534 24.42 -17.20 3.75
CA LEU A 534 24.00 -16.41 2.57
C LEU A 534 24.58 -16.92 1.26
N VAL A 535 23.70 -17.24 0.32
CA VAL A 535 24.00 -17.49 -1.09
C VAL A 535 23.36 -16.40 -1.95
N ILE A 536 24.13 -15.80 -2.84
CA ILE A 536 23.69 -14.76 -3.77
C ILE A 536 23.69 -15.35 -5.18
N LYS A 537 22.56 -15.29 -5.87
CA LYS A 537 22.40 -15.70 -7.26
C LYS A 537 22.03 -14.50 -8.12
N LEU A 538 22.96 -14.08 -8.97
CA LEU A 538 22.82 -12.93 -9.87
C LEU A 538 22.45 -13.42 -11.27
N PHE A 539 21.34 -12.92 -11.81
CA PHE A 539 20.90 -13.23 -13.17
C PHE A 539 20.98 -11.98 -14.04
N ILE A 540 21.87 -12.01 -15.05
CA ILE A 540 22.09 -10.89 -15.97
C ILE A 540 21.44 -11.23 -17.31
N SER A 541 20.31 -10.60 -17.60
CA SER A 541 19.49 -10.96 -18.76
C SER A 541 20.04 -10.48 -20.11
N LYS A 542 20.85 -9.41 -20.14
CA LYS A 542 21.53 -8.90 -21.32
C LYS A 542 22.97 -8.49 -20.97
N PRO A 543 23.89 -9.45 -20.78
CA PRO A 543 25.30 -9.15 -20.51
C PRO A 543 25.92 -8.42 -21.71
N ARG A 544 26.82 -7.46 -21.45
CA ARG A 544 27.57 -6.77 -22.53
C ARG A 544 28.67 -7.66 -23.09
N SER A 545 29.33 -8.42 -22.23
CA SER A 545 30.33 -9.42 -22.58
C SER A 545 30.13 -10.70 -21.78
N SER A 546 30.49 -11.85 -22.34
CA SER A 546 30.56 -13.11 -21.59
C SER A 546 31.57 -13.05 -20.44
N ARG A 547 32.58 -12.16 -20.55
CA ARG A 547 33.57 -11.91 -19.50
C ARG A 547 33.00 -11.22 -18.26
N ASP A 548 31.83 -10.60 -18.36
CA ASP A 548 31.16 -9.94 -17.23
C ASP A 548 30.47 -10.95 -16.30
N ILE A 549 30.33 -12.21 -16.73
CA ILE A 549 29.65 -13.28 -16.00
C ILE A 549 30.69 -14.26 -15.50
N VAL A 550 31.34 -13.91 -14.40
CA VAL A 550 32.26 -14.78 -13.69
C VAL A 550 31.78 -14.86 -12.25
N SER A 551 31.49 -16.06 -11.77
CA SER A 551 31.11 -16.26 -10.37
C SER A 551 32.34 -16.04 -9.48
N PRO A 552 32.40 -14.98 -8.67
CA PRO A 552 33.60 -14.66 -7.91
C PRO A 552 33.83 -15.64 -6.73
N SER A 553 32.78 -16.31 -6.24
CA SER A 553 32.89 -17.32 -5.17
C SER A 553 31.75 -18.35 -5.26
N SER A 554 31.82 -19.43 -4.48
CA SER A 554 30.74 -20.42 -4.41
C SER A 554 29.43 -19.86 -3.83
N THR A 555 29.53 -18.78 -3.05
CA THR A 555 28.41 -18.11 -2.38
C THR A 555 27.91 -16.89 -3.15
N VAL A 556 28.60 -16.46 -4.21
CA VAL A 556 28.15 -15.40 -5.13
C VAL A 556 28.25 -15.96 -6.56
N GLN A 557 27.10 -16.38 -7.07
CA GLN A 557 26.99 -17.08 -8.36
C GLN A 557 26.38 -16.13 -9.39
N MET A 558 26.97 -16.05 -10.58
CA MET A 558 26.48 -15.26 -11.70
C MET A 558 26.03 -16.16 -12.84
N PHE A 559 24.82 -15.90 -13.36
CA PHE A 559 24.19 -16.67 -14.42
C PHE A 559 23.78 -15.76 -15.59
N PRO A 560 24.02 -16.16 -16.85
CA PRO A 560 23.46 -15.48 -18.01
C PRO A 560 21.95 -15.73 -18.12
N GLY A 561 21.23 -14.75 -18.65
CA GLY A 561 19.82 -14.89 -19.01
C GLY A 561 18.85 -14.46 -17.92
N ARG A 562 17.56 -14.70 -18.17
CA ARG A 562 16.49 -14.35 -17.23
C ARG A 562 16.40 -15.40 -16.13
N CYS A 563 16.22 -14.95 -14.89
CA CYS A 563 15.89 -15.84 -13.79
C CYS A 563 14.60 -16.61 -14.09
N ARG A 564 14.62 -17.93 -13.86
CA ARG A 564 13.44 -18.80 -13.90
C ARG A 564 13.09 -19.18 -12.45
N PRO A 565 12.13 -18.50 -11.79
CA PRO A 565 11.87 -18.69 -10.37
C PRO A 565 11.55 -20.13 -9.97
N GLY A 566 10.85 -20.87 -10.82
CA GLY A 566 10.54 -22.29 -10.60
C GLY A 566 11.78 -23.14 -10.37
N VAL A 567 12.76 -23.06 -11.28
CA VAL A 567 14.01 -23.84 -11.19
C VAL A 567 14.78 -23.50 -9.92
N VAL A 568 14.86 -22.22 -9.57
CA VAL A 568 15.56 -21.78 -8.36
C VAL A 568 14.84 -22.25 -7.10
N LEU A 569 13.50 -22.19 -7.07
CA LEU A 569 12.73 -22.70 -5.95
C LEU A 569 12.82 -24.22 -5.82
N ASP A 570 12.81 -24.95 -6.93
CA ASP A 570 12.93 -26.42 -6.91
C ASP A 570 14.28 -26.84 -6.33
N GLU A 571 15.37 -26.18 -6.72
CA GLU A 571 16.70 -26.42 -6.16
C GLU A 571 16.76 -26.07 -4.66
N VAL A 572 16.32 -24.88 -4.27
CA VAL A 572 16.49 -24.39 -2.90
C VAL A 572 15.56 -25.11 -1.93
N LEU A 573 14.29 -25.33 -2.29
CA LEU A 573 13.30 -25.94 -1.40
C LEU A 573 13.55 -27.42 -1.14
N GLN A 574 14.26 -28.13 -2.02
CA GLN A 574 14.73 -29.50 -1.75
C GLN A 574 15.74 -29.53 -0.60
N SER A 575 16.61 -28.51 -0.50
CA SER A 575 17.65 -28.40 0.53
C SER A 575 17.26 -27.54 1.74
N ARG A 576 15.97 -27.15 1.83
CA ARG A 576 15.47 -26.22 2.84
C ARG A 576 15.72 -26.69 4.27
N VAL A 577 15.93 -25.72 5.14
CA VAL A 577 15.94 -25.88 6.59
C VAL A 577 14.68 -25.24 7.17
N GLY A 578 13.90 -26.01 7.94
CA GLY A 578 12.68 -25.52 8.60
C GLY A 578 11.62 -24.97 7.64
N ALA A 579 10.80 -24.05 8.15
CA ALA A 579 9.83 -23.32 7.34
C ALA A 579 10.55 -22.39 6.35
N SER A 580 9.97 -22.24 5.16
CA SER A 580 10.52 -21.42 4.07
C SER A 580 9.70 -20.17 3.82
N LEU A 581 10.37 -19.01 3.81
CA LEU A 581 9.82 -17.74 3.35
C LEU A 581 10.24 -17.51 1.90
N VAL A 582 9.29 -17.23 1.02
CA VAL A 582 9.55 -16.78 -0.35
C VAL A 582 9.04 -15.34 -0.48
N SER A 583 9.96 -14.39 -0.54
CA SER A 583 9.66 -12.97 -0.72
C SER A 583 10.00 -12.52 -2.14
N VAL A 584 9.18 -11.67 -2.75
CA VAL A 584 9.47 -11.08 -4.06
C VAL A 584 9.24 -9.57 -4.09
N CYS A 585 10.20 -8.84 -4.67
CA CYS A 585 10.07 -7.43 -5.00
C CYS A 585 10.61 -7.15 -6.41
N GLY A 586 9.74 -6.72 -7.32
CA GLY A 586 10.11 -6.50 -8.72
C GLY A 586 8.91 -6.25 -9.64
N PRO A 587 9.12 -6.23 -10.96
CA PRO A 587 8.04 -6.04 -11.93
C PRO A 587 6.94 -7.10 -11.79
N GLY A 588 5.68 -6.72 -11.99
CA GLY A 588 4.52 -7.59 -11.74
C GLY A 588 4.57 -8.95 -12.44
N ALA A 589 5.10 -9.02 -13.67
CA ALA A 589 5.27 -10.30 -14.37
C ALA A 589 6.26 -11.25 -13.67
N PHE A 590 7.36 -10.71 -13.13
CA PHE A 590 8.34 -11.49 -12.37
C PHE A 590 7.75 -11.94 -11.03
N ALA A 591 7.02 -11.05 -10.34
CA ALA A 591 6.33 -11.39 -9.10
C ALA A 591 5.25 -12.48 -9.29
N ASP A 592 4.48 -12.41 -10.38
CA ASP A 592 3.49 -13.43 -10.75
C ASP A 592 4.13 -14.81 -11.03
N GLU A 593 5.33 -14.84 -11.63
CA GLU A 593 6.10 -16.08 -11.83
C GLU A 593 6.58 -16.68 -10.51
N VAL A 594 7.14 -15.87 -9.60
CA VAL A 594 7.57 -16.32 -8.26
C VAL A 594 6.37 -16.82 -7.46
N ARG A 595 5.24 -16.07 -7.45
CA ARG A 595 3.98 -16.49 -6.83
C ARG A 595 3.53 -17.85 -7.36
N GLY A 596 3.51 -18.02 -8.68
CA GLY A 596 3.10 -19.26 -9.32
C GLY A 596 3.96 -20.45 -8.89
N ALA A 597 5.27 -20.27 -8.86
CA ALA A 597 6.22 -21.30 -8.45
C ALA A 597 6.11 -21.62 -6.94
N ALA A 598 6.03 -20.61 -6.07
CA ALA A 598 5.84 -20.80 -4.62
C ALA A 598 4.53 -21.55 -4.32
N ARG A 599 3.44 -21.19 -5.00
CA ARG A 599 2.14 -21.89 -4.87
C ARG A 599 2.19 -23.34 -5.36
N GLY A 600 3.07 -23.65 -6.32
CA GLY A 600 3.32 -25.01 -6.77
C GLY A 600 3.78 -25.91 -5.63
N TRP A 601 4.61 -25.39 -4.73
CA TRP A 601 5.14 -26.13 -3.58
C TRP A 601 4.17 -26.25 -2.40
N ILE A 602 3.18 -25.36 -2.29
CA ILE A 602 2.17 -25.44 -1.22
C ILE A 602 1.30 -26.69 -1.40
N GLY A 603 1.19 -27.49 -0.33
CA GLY A 603 0.46 -28.75 -0.31
C GLY A 603 1.29 -29.98 -0.68
N HIS A 604 2.58 -29.82 -1.03
CA HIS A 604 3.51 -30.93 -1.29
C HIS A 604 4.44 -31.18 -0.10
N GLY A 605 3.90 -31.05 1.12
CA GLY A 605 4.62 -31.29 2.37
C GLY A 605 5.52 -30.15 2.84
N ALA A 606 5.93 -29.19 2.01
CA ALA A 606 6.76 -28.06 2.45
C ALA A 606 5.93 -26.92 3.08
N VAL A 607 6.35 -26.41 4.25
CA VAL A 607 5.85 -25.13 4.78
C VAL A 607 6.46 -23.99 3.99
N VAL A 608 5.67 -23.41 3.10
CA VAL A 608 6.03 -22.24 2.28
C VAL A 608 5.05 -21.11 2.56
N ASP A 609 5.59 -19.97 2.99
CA ASP A 609 4.86 -18.72 3.07
C ASP A 609 5.37 -17.78 1.97
N PHE A 610 4.44 -17.21 1.21
CA PHE A 610 4.75 -16.30 0.12
C PHE A 610 4.42 -14.88 0.52
N VAL A 611 5.36 -13.96 0.27
CA VAL A 611 5.14 -12.54 0.44
C VAL A 611 5.55 -11.78 -0.81
N GLU A 612 4.70 -10.84 -1.19
CA GLU A 612 4.96 -9.95 -2.31
C GLU A 612 4.97 -8.50 -1.84
N GLU A 613 6.04 -7.82 -2.22
CA GLU A 613 6.27 -6.42 -1.94
C GLU A 613 6.30 -5.69 -3.27
N ALA A 614 5.20 -4.99 -3.55
CA ALA A 614 4.99 -4.33 -4.81
C ALA A 614 4.57 -2.88 -4.57
N PHE A 615 5.47 -1.95 -4.89
CA PHE A 615 5.11 -0.54 -4.99
C PHE A 615 4.52 -0.30 -6.38
N THR A 616 3.22 -0.60 -6.55
CA THR A 616 2.48 -0.29 -7.78
C THR A 616 1.88 1.12 -7.68
N TRP A 617 2.67 2.13 -8.05
CA TRP A 617 2.22 3.53 -8.14
C TRP A 617 2.23 4.02 -9.58
#